data_AF-A0A944KZC1-F1
#
_entry.id   AF-A0A944KZC1-F1
#
_cell.length_a   1.000
_cell.length_b   1.000
_cell.length_c   1.000
_cell.angle_alpha   90.00
_cell.angle_beta   90.00
_cell.angle_gamma   90.00
#
_symmetry.space_group_name_H-M   'P 1'
#
loop_
_entity.id
_entity.type
_entity.pdbx_description
1 polymer ?
#
loop_
_entity_poly.entity_id
_entity_poly.type
_entity_poly.pdbx_seq_one_letter_code
_entity_poly.pdbx_strand_id
1 'polypeptide(L)'
;MSNHDRAAALRARRDQRNAPDNLQPAAQHTSERPADLVVTSDMIPAPVQVEATGDLSHNEIHDLAVCENAVENLTTATWLAGKALQAICNRKLYRRTHTTFGAYVEERWEISERAAYQMMEEWPLAERLAQSLGKPATASHTRALLPVATRFGLAAAAGLYQQLRARAANENLRLTATITTQVVKAVLKTAGRQAGETQFKEAAQQLMAAQVLPLAAPNAAPTHRALPALAHSPAPALQNFADNHSQVTPPDTGANEAGTQNGAGPKPGSEGTGSKGAYDAVDVLRSILNRVIAIEEDLAKDVRVDPANHKEADCLRQDIVQRLTFATLSLQMSDLHS
;
A
#
# COMPACT_ATOMS: atom_id res chain seq x y z
N MET A 1 -63.15 5.41 32.96
CA MET A 1 -61.78 5.72 33.42
C MET A 1 -61.66 7.23 33.48
N SER A 2 -61.21 7.78 34.61
CA SER A 2 -61.31 9.22 34.88
C SER A 2 -60.09 9.97 34.34
N ASN A 3 -60.23 11.28 34.10
CA ASN A 3 -59.10 12.12 33.68
C ASN A 3 -57.93 12.14 34.68
N HIS A 4 -58.18 11.78 35.95
CA HIS A 4 -57.14 11.59 36.96
C HIS A 4 -56.18 10.41 36.65
N ASP A 5 -56.69 9.30 36.11
CA ASP A 5 -55.88 8.11 35.81
C ASP A 5 -54.81 8.40 34.74
N ARG A 6 -55.18 9.24 33.76
CA ARG A 6 -54.32 9.62 32.63
C ARG A 6 -53.16 10.55 33.06
N ALA A 7 -53.37 11.36 34.10
CA ALA A 7 -52.33 12.22 34.67
C ALA A 7 -51.29 11.43 35.49
N ALA A 8 -51.70 10.38 36.20
CA ALA A 8 -50.79 9.49 36.93
C ALA A 8 -49.84 8.75 35.97
N ALA A 9 -50.37 8.18 34.88
CA ALA A 9 -49.59 7.46 33.86
C ALA A 9 -48.54 8.34 33.15
N LEU A 10 -48.76 9.66 33.05
CA LEU A 10 -47.81 10.60 32.44
C LEU A 10 -46.70 11.05 33.39
N ARG A 11 -46.94 11.06 34.72
CA ARG A 11 -45.88 11.35 35.70
C ARG A 11 -44.88 10.20 35.81
N ALA A 12 -45.37 8.95 35.90
CA ALA A 12 -44.51 7.75 35.95
C ALA A 12 -43.55 7.63 34.73
N ARG A 13 -43.96 8.13 33.55
CA ARG A 13 -43.11 8.18 32.34
C ARG A 13 -42.08 9.33 32.32
N ARG A 14 -42.22 10.35 33.19
CA ARG A 14 -41.29 11.47 33.26
C ARG A 14 -40.11 11.16 34.19
N ASP A 15 -40.36 10.47 35.29
CA ASP A 15 -39.33 10.12 36.28
C ASP A 15 -38.37 9.02 35.75
N GLN A 16 -38.84 8.10 34.91
CA GLN A 16 -37.97 7.14 34.20
C GLN A 16 -37.00 7.78 33.20
N ARG A 17 -37.20 9.06 32.81
CA ARG A 17 -36.32 9.76 31.85
C ARG A 17 -35.20 10.57 32.53
N ASN A 18 -35.14 10.57 33.86
CA ASN A 18 -34.13 11.25 34.68
C ASN A 18 -33.30 10.27 35.53
N ALA A 19 -33.32 8.97 35.23
CA ALA A 19 -32.33 8.07 35.77
C ALA A 19 -30.93 8.51 35.27
N PRO A 20 -29.91 8.64 36.14
CA PRO A 20 -28.56 8.96 35.67
C PRO A 20 -28.11 7.84 34.74
N ASP A 21 -27.73 8.23 33.52
CA ASP A 21 -27.29 7.29 32.50
C ASP A 21 -26.16 6.44 33.08
N ASN A 22 -26.33 5.12 33.00
CA ASN A 22 -25.33 4.19 33.47
C ASN A 22 -24.05 4.49 32.68
N LEU A 23 -23.00 4.95 33.35
CA LEU A 23 -21.71 5.25 32.75
C LEU A 23 -21.09 3.95 32.26
N GLN A 24 -21.55 3.49 31.10
CA GLN A 24 -20.83 2.56 30.25
C GLN A 24 -19.43 3.17 30.11
N PRO A 25 -18.36 2.53 30.63
CA PRO A 25 -17.02 3.03 30.43
C PRO A 25 -16.85 3.14 28.92
N ALA A 26 -16.57 4.35 28.44
CA ALA A 26 -16.40 4.59 27.01
C ALA A 26 -15.43 3.52 26.52
N ALA A 27 -15.86 2.68 25.58
CA ALA A 27 -15.10 1.52 25.17
C ALA A 27 -13.68 2.00 24.89
N GLN A 28 -12.74 1.53 25.71
CA GLN A 28 -11.34 1.83 25.53
C GLN A 28 -10.95 1.11 24.25
N HIS A 29 -11.16 1.80 23.13
CA HIS A 29 -10.38 1.61 21.94
C HIS A 29 -8.96 1.88 22.39
N THR A 30 -8.31 0.81 22.86
CA THR A 30 -6.88 0.62 22.70
C THR A 30 -6.65 0.82 21.22
N SER A 31 -6.41 2.08 20.86
CA SER A 31 -5.78 2.41 19.60
C SER A 31 -4.43 1.74 19.70
N GLU A 32 -4.36 0.52 19.17
CA GLU A 32 -3.14 -0.17 18.80
C GLU A 32 -2.44 0.70 17.76
N ARG A 33 -1.88 1.80 18.25
CA ARG A 33 -0.96 2.66 17.55
C ARG A 33 0.14 1.71 17.10
N PRO A 34 0.42 1.59 15.79
CA PRO A 34 1.44 0.67 15.31
C PRO A 34 2.71 0.93 16.12
N ALA A 35 3.18 -0.07 16.87
CA ALA A 35 4.18 0.13 17.91
C ALA A 35 5.47 0.76 17.33
N ASP A 36 5.78 0.40 16.07
CA ASP A 36 6.88 0.93 15.27
C ASP A 36 6.88 2.47 15.14
N LEU A 37 5.73 3.15 15.19
CA LEU A 37 5.61 4.60 14.98
C LEU A 37 5.91 5.46 16.23
N VAL A 38 6.22 4.85 17.38
CA VAL A 38 6.40 5.57 18.64
C VAL A 38 7.89 5.79 18.94
N VAL A 39 8.53 6.63 18.13
CA VAL A 39 9.76 7.34 18.54
C VAL A 39 9.35 8.74 18.96
N THR A 40 9.47 9.07 20.24
CA THR A 40 9.19 10.42 20.76
C THR A 40 10.45 11.28 20.71
N SER A 41 10.29 12.61 20.79
CA SER A 41 11.43 13.54 20.78
C SER A 41 12.43 13.25 21.92
N ASP A 42 11.94 12.79 23.07
CA ASP A 42 12.76 12.50 24.25
C ASP A 42 13.61 11.22 24.10
N MET A 43 13.32 10.39 23.10
CA MET A 43 14.11 9.20 22.77
C MET A 43 15.25 9.52 21.81
N ILE A 44 15.16 10.61 21.04
CA ILE A 44 16.19 10.97 20.06
C ILE A 44 17.33 11.69 20.81
N PRO A 45 18.60 11.25 20.67
CA PRO A 45 19.73 11.89 21.33
C PRO A 45 19.88 13.35 20.89
N ALA A 46 20.29 14.22 21.81
CA ALA A 46 20.49 15.63 21.52
C ALA A 46 21.60 15.83 20.47
N PRO A 47 21.45 16.76 19.50
CA PRO A 47 22.41 16.97 18.42
C PRO A 47 23.65 17.75 18.90
N VAL A 48 24.45 17.13 19.76
CA VAL A 48 25.70 17.67 20.32
C VAL A 48 26.87 17.23 19.46
N GLN A 49 27.86 18.12 19.24
CA GLN A 49 29.11 17.72 18.60
C GLN A 49 30.01 17.00 19.59
N VAL A 50 30.47 15.81 19.23
CA VAL A 50 31.35 14.94 20.01
C VAL A 50 32.56 14.57 19.14
N GLU A 51 33.75 14.57 19.73
CA GLU A 51 35.00 14.14 19.08
C GLU A 51 35.02 12.62 18.90
N ALA A 52 34.33 12.13 17.86
CA ALA A 52 34.21 10.71 17.55
C ALA A 52 35.58 10.08 17.24
N THR A 53 36.03 9.16 18.10
CA THR A 53 37.34 8.51 17.99
C THR A 53 37.23 7.01 18.26
N GLY A 54 37.59 6.19 17.27
CA GLY A 54 37.54 4.72 17.36
C GLY A 54 36.24 4.12 16.79
N ASP A 55 35.97 2.87 17.16
CA ASP A 55 34.72 2.17 16.81
C ASP A 55 33.55 2.64 17.69
N LEU A 56 32.32 2.53 17.17
CA LEU A 56 31.10 2.93 17.89
C LEU A 56 30.93 2.13 19.19
N SER A 57 30.69 2.83 20.29
CA SER A 57 30.28 2.24 21.56
C SER A 57 28.86 1.65 21.49
N HIS A 58 28.52 0.82 22.47
CA HIS A 58 27.18 0.23 22.58
C HIS A 58 26.06 1.30 22.68
N ASN A 59 26.37 2.45 23.29
CA ASN A 59 25.42 3.56 23.37
C ASN A 59 25.25 4.24 22.02
N GLU A 60 26.35 4.52 21.29
CA GLU A 60 26.27 5.12 19.94
C GLU A 60 25.57 4.20 18.93
N ILE A 61 25.71 2.88 19.05
CA ILE A 61 24.97 1.90 18.24
C ILE A 61 23.47 1.95 18.55
N HIS A 62 23.09 2.10 19.83
CA HIS A 62 21.70 2.26 20.25
C HIS A 62 21.11 3.59 19.73
N ASP A 63 21.82 4.69 19.95
CA ASP A 63 21.47 6.04 19.51
C ASP A 63 21.30 6.09 17.97
N LEU A 64 22.21 5.46 17.22
CA LEU A 64 22.11 5.31 15.77
C LEU A 64 20.82 4.57 15.38
N ALA A 65 20.52 3.43 16.00
CA ALA A 65 19.31 2.67 15.71
C ALA A 65 18.01 3.44 16.01
N VAL A 66 17.99 4.26 17.08
CA VAL A 66 16.86 5.15 17.38
C VAL A 66 16.73 6.26 16.33
N CYS A 67 17.84 6.88 15.93
CA CYS A 67 17.84 7.89 14.87
C CYS A 67 17.38 7.33 13.52
N GLU A 68 17.86 6.15 13.14
CA GLU A 68 17.44 5.47 11.90
C GLU A 68 15.95 5.13 11.92
N ASN A 69 15.42 4.62 13.03
CA ASN A 69 14.00 4.35 13.20
C ASN A 69 13.15 5.63 13.07
N ALA A 70 13.57 6.74 13.70
CA ALA A 70 12.90 8.04 13.55
C ALA A 70 12.83 8.49 12.08
N VAL A 71 13.90 8.28 11.30
CA VAL A 71 13.96 8.62 9.88
C VAL A 71 13.12 7.66 9.01
N GLU A 72 13.13 6.36 9.29
CA GLU A 72 12.29 5.39 8.56
C GLU A 72 10.79 5.69 8.78
N ASN A 73 10.42 6.09 10.00
CA ASN A 73 9.04 6.43 10.37
C ASN A 73 8.44 7.60 9.58
N LEU A 74 9.25 8.56 9.09
CA LEU A 74 8.78 9.63 8.21
C LEU A 74 8.06 9.08 6.97
N THR A 75 8.57 7.99 6.39
CA THR A 75 7.98 7.38 5.20
C THR A 75 6.64 6.72 5.53
N THR A 76 6.50 6.11 6.71
CA THR A 76 5.24 5.54 7.20
C THR A 76 4.21 6.63 7.49
N ALA A 77 4.60 7.69 8.19
CA ALA A 77 3.76 8.84 8.47
C ALA A 77 3.22 9.50 7.18
N THR A 78 4.05 9.58 6.13
CA THR A 78 3.67 10.19 4.84
C THR A 78 2.49 9.49 4.17
N TRP A 79 2.48 8.15 4.10
CA TRP A 79 1.36 7.44 3.48
C TRP A 79 0.13 7.37 4.40
N LEU A 80 0.32 7.31 5.72
CA LEU A 80 -0.78 7.44 6.68
C LEU A 80 -1.49 8.80 6.56
N ALA A 81 -0.75 9.89 6.34
CA ALA A 81 -1.30 11.21 6.06
C ALA A 81 -2.15 11.18 4.78
N GLY A 82 -1.67 10.59 3.68
CA GLY A 82 -2.45 10.42 2.45
C GLY A 82 -3.76 9.64 2.65
N LYS A 83 -3.73 8.57 3.44
CA LYS A 83 -4.91 7.77 3.81
C LYS A 83 -5.91 8.59 4.64
N ALA A 84 -5.43 9.36 5.63
CA ALA A 84 -6.24 10.23 6.46
C ALA A 84 -6.88 11.38 5.66
N LEU A 85 -6.11 12.03 4.78
CA LEU A 85 -6.58 13.06 3.85
C LEU A 85 -7.70 12.53 2.96
N GLN A 86 -7.55 11.32 2.40
CA GLN A 86 -8.59 10.71 1.59
C GLN A 86 -9.86 10.39 2.40
N ALA A 87 -9.73 9.90 3.64
CA ALA A 87 -10.87 9.66 4.52
C ALA A 87 -11.61 10.96 4.88
N ILE A 88 -10.89 12.05 5.11
CA ILE A 88 -11.43 13.39 5.39
C ILE A 88 -12.13 13.97 4.16
N CYS A 89 -11.52 13.83 2.98
CA CYS A 89 -12.05 14.31 1.71
C CYS A 89 -13.34 13.56 1.34
N ASN A 90 -13.28 12.22 1.25
CA ASN A 90 -14.40 11.37 0.83
C ASN A 90 -15.62 11.50 1.75
N ARG A 91 -15.41 11.64 3.07
CA ARG A 91 -16.49 11.80 4.06
C ARG A 91 -16.88 13.26 4.30
N LYS A 92 -16.28 14.20 3.56
CA LYS A 92 -16.42 15.66 3.69
C LYS A 92 -16.37 16.15 5.13
N LEU A 93 -15.37 15.72 5.90
CA LEU A 93 -15.28 16.03 7.34
C LEU A 93 -14.94 17.51 7.60
N TYR A 94 -14.38 18.19 6.61
CA TYR A 94 -14.10 19.64 6.62
C TYR A 94 -15.35 20.54 6.56
N ARG A 95 -16.52 20.00 6.17
CA ARG A 95 -17.74 20.76 5.84
C ARG A 95 -18.31 21.67 6.96
N ARG A 96 -17.85 21.50 8.20
CA ARG A 96 -18.27 22.31 9.35
C ARG A 96 -17.58 23.68 9.37
N THR A 97 -16.36 23.77 8.87
CA THR A 97 -15.53 24.99 8.91
C THR A 97 -15.17 25.51 7.53
N HIS A 98 -15.13 24.64 6.50
CA HIS A 98 -14.71 25.00 5.15
C HIS A 98 -15.70 24.51 4.09
N THR A 99 -15.87 25.30 3.03
CA THR A 99 -16.72 24.95 1.88
C THR A 99 -16.03 23.98 0.91
N THR A 100 -14.70 24.04 0.81
CA THR A 100 -13.87 23.22 -0.10
C THR A 100 -12.78 22.46 0.64
N PHE A 101 -12.33 21.34 0.09
CA PHE A 101 -11.20 20.58 0.63
C PHE A 101 -9.87 21.35 0.52
N GLY A 102 -9.61 22.02 -0.61
CA GLY A 102 -8.40 22.83 -0.81
C GLY A 102 -8.17 23.87 0.29
N ALA A 103 -9.14 24.75 0.54
CA ALA A 103 -9.06 25.73 1.62
C ALA A 103 -8.81 25.09 2.99
N TYR A 104 -9.43 23.93 3.27
CA TYR A 104 -9.21 23.22 4.54
C TYR A 104 -7.79 22.68 4.70
N VAL A 105 -7.18 22.12 3.65
CA VAL A 105 -5.81 21.59 3.76
C VAL A 105 -4.76 22.71 3.81
N GLU A 106 -5.02 23.82 3.12
CA GLU A 106 -4.15 24.99 3.12
C GLU A 106 -4.19 25.72 4.47
N GLU A 107 -5.37 25.96 5.06
CA GLU A 107 -5.50 26.59 6.38
C GLU A 107 -5.04 25.67 7.52
N ARG A 108 -5.37 24.37 7.49
CA ARG A 108 -5.14 23.47 8.63
C ARG A 108 -3.73 22.88 8.70
N TRP A 109 -3.06 22.72 7.56
CA TRP A 109 -1.78 22.00 7.46
C TRP A 109 -0.73 22.70 6.58
N GLU A 110 -1.01 23.89 6.05
CA GLU A 110 -0.07 24.65 5.20
C GLU A 110 0.39 23.88 3.94
N ILE A 111 -0.40 22.87 3.50
CA ILE A 111 -0.13 22.10 2.28
C ILE A 111 -1.08 22.53 1.16
N SER A 112 -0.54 22.74 -0.04
CA SER A 112 -1.35 23.01 -1.24
C SER A 112 -2.34 21.88 -1.54
N GLU A 113 -3.50 22.21 -2.10
CA GLU A 113 -4.51 21.21 -2.51
C GLU A 113 -3.92 20.12 -3.43
N ARG A 114 -3.02 20.50 -4.35
CA ARG A 114 -2.29 19.58 -5.23
C ARG A 114 -1.47 18.55 -4.45
N ALA A 115 -0.76 18.98 -3.41
CA ALA A 115 0.06 18.08 -2.58
C ALA A 115 -0.83 17.10 -1.80
N ALA A 116 -1.97 17.56 -1.28
CA ALA A 116 -2.93 16.69 -0.60
C ALA A 116 -3.48 15.60 -1.54
N TYR A 117 -3.93 15.94 -2.76
CA TYR A 117 -4.37 14.94 -3.72
C TYR A 117 -3.25 13.98 -4.16
N GLN A 118 -2.02 14.47 -4.30
CA GLN A 118 -0.87 13.62 -4.63
C GLN A 118 -0.61 12.56 -3.55
N MET A 119 -0.70 12.92 -2.26
CA MET A 119 -0.64 11.95 -1.16
C MET A 119 -1.83 10.98 -1.15
N MET A 120 -3.03 11.46 -1.53
CA MET A 120 -4.24 10.63 -1.65
C MET A 120 -4.14 9.60 -2.80
N GLU A 121 -3.38 9.90 -3.86
CA GLU A 121 -3.08 8.99 -4.97
C GLU A 121 -1.99 7.97 -4.60
N GLU A 122 -0.96 8.39 -3.86
CA GLU A 122 0.20 7.56 -3.51
C GLU A 122 -0.08 6.50 -2.44
N TRP A 123 -0.89 6.81 -1.42
CA TRP A 123 -0.98 5.97 -0.22
C TRP A 123 -1.40 4.51 -0.46
N PRO A 124 -2.30 4.14 -1.39
CA PRO A 124 -2.70 2.74 -1.57
C PRO A 124 -1.55 1.87 -2.07
N LEU A 125 -0.65 2.46 -2.86
CA LEU A 125 0.55 1.78 -3.34
C LEU A 125 1.64 1.77 -2.26
N ALA A 126 1.83 2.87 -1.53
CA ALA A 126 2.79 2.91 -0.43
C ALA A 126 2.45 1.92 0.70
N GLU A 127 1.17 1.81 1.08
CA GLU A 127 0.68 0.81 2.05
C GLU A 127 0.93 -0.63 1.54
N ARG A 128 0.58 -0.91 0.27
CA ARG A 128 0.84 -2.22 -0.35
C ARG A 128 2.33 -2.55 -0.38
N LEU A 129 3.18 -1.57 -0.72
CA LEU A 129 4.63 -1.72 -0.73
C LEU A 129 5.16 -2.03 0.68
N ALA A 130 4.74 -1.29 1.70
CA ALA A 130 5.12 -1.52 3.09
C ALA A 130 4.75 -2.94 3.55
N GLN A 131 3.49 -3.37 3.33
CA GLN A 131 3.02 -4.73 3.63
C GLN A 131 3.83 -5.81 2.92
N SER A 132 4.21 -5.58 1.65
CA SER A 132 4.91 -6.56 0.80
C SER A 132 6.43 -6.65 1.02
N LEU A 133 7.03 -5.67 1.70
CA LEU A 133 8.48 -5.54 1.88
C LEU A 133 8.93 -5.56 3.34
N GLY A 134 8.00 -5.46 4.30
CA GLY A 134 8.31 -5.22 5.71
C GLY A 134 8.89 -3.83 6.01
N LYS A 135 9.15 -2.99 4.99
CA LYS A 135 9.61 -1.61 5.11
C LYS A 135 8.91 -0.72 4.08
N PRO A 136 8.54 0.53 4.42
CA PRO A 136 7.88 1.44 3.50
C PRO A 136 8.81 1.84 2.34
N ALA A 137 8.25 2.00 1.15
CA ALA A 137 8.97 2.56 0.00
C ALA A 137 8.91 4.09 0.01
N THR A 138 10.00 4.76 -0.37
CA THR A 138 10.03 6.23 -0.42
C THR A 138 8.99 6.78 -1.39
N ALA A 139 8.38 7.92 -1.07
CA ALA A 139 7.34 8.57 -1.91
C ALA A 139 7.79 8.77 -3.37
N SER A 140 9.08 9.00 -3.61
CA SER A 140 9.64 9.13 -4.96
C SER A 140 9.65 7.81 -5.74
N HIS A 141 9.84 6.65 -5.08
CA HIS A 141 9.72 5.33 -5.69
C HIS A 141 8.25 4.96 -5.92
N THR A 142 7.38 5.25 -4.95
CA THR A 142 5.92 5.09 -5.09
C THR A 142 5.38 5.86 -6.29
N ARG A 143 5.72 7.14 -6.45
CA ARG A 143 5.36 7.96 -7.62
C ARG A 143 5.83 7.38 -8.95
N ALA A 144 7.07 6.88 -9.01
CA ALA A 144 7.61 6.26 -10.22
C ALA A 144 6.80 5.03 -10.67
N LEU A 145 6.12 4.35 -9.74
CA LEU A 145 5.32 3.14 -9.97
C LEU A 145 3.83 3.41 -10.19
N LEU A 146 3.31 4.61 -9.89
CA LEU A 146 1.89 4.96 -10.10
C LEU A 146 1.36 4.66 -11.52
N PRO A 147 2.12 4.88 -12.62
CA PRO A 147 1.66 4.50 -13.97
C PRO A 147 1.44 2.99 -14.16
N VAL A 148 2.17 2.15 -13.42
CA VAL A 148 1.95 0.69 -13.38
C VAL A 148 0.73 0.36 -12.54
N ALA A 149 0.62 0.96 -11.36
CA ALA A 149 -0.51 0.72 -10.45
C ALA A 149 -1.85 1.09 -11.07
N THR A 150 -1.92 2.22 -11.78
CA THR A 150 -3.12 2.71 -12.46
C THR A 150 -3.54 1.80 -13.62
N ARG A 151 -2.59 1.13 -14.28
CA ARG A 151 -2.85 0.33 -15.49
C ARG A 151 -2.99 -1.17 -15.24
N PHE A 152 -2.25 -1.72 -14.27
CA PHE A 152 -2.16 -3.16 -13.98
C PHE A 152 -2.47 -3.50 -12.52
N GLY A 153 -2.87 -2.52 -11.71
CA GLY A 153 -3.21 -2.70 -10.30
C GLY A 153 -2.02 -2.65 -9.34
N LEU A 154 -2.34 -2.43 -8.06
CA LEU A 154 -1.37 -2.27 -6.97
C LEU A 154 -0.45 -3.49 -6.81
N ALA A 155 -0.97 -4.70 -7.03
CA ALA A 155 -0.21 -5.95 -6.91
C ALA A 155 0.89 -6.07 -7.98
N ALA A 156 0.59 -5.70 -9.23
CA ALA A 156 1.55 -5.72 -10.33
C ALA A 156 2.68 -4.70 -10.12
N ALA A 157 2.34 -3.49 -9.64
CA ALA A 157 3.31 -2.46 -9.29
C ALA A 157 4.24 -2.88 -8.13
N ALA A 158 3.67 -3.48 -7.07
CA ALA A 158 4.45 -4.00 -5.95
C ALA A 158 5.38 -5.16 -6.36
N GLY A 159 4.88 -6.11 -7.15
CA GLY A 159 5.69 -7.23 -7.67
C GLY A 159 6.85 -6.79 -8.55
N LEU A 160 6.65 -5.80 -9.43
CA LEU A 160 7.73 -5.21 -10.22
C LEU A 160 8.80 -4.55 -9.33
N TYR A 161 8.39 -3.82 -8.31
CA TYR A 161 9.33 -3.16 -7.40
C TYR A 161 10.08 -4.14 -6.49
N GLN A 162 9.45 -5.23 -6.05
CA GLN A 162 10.11 -6.34 -5.35
C GLN A 162 11.21 -6.96 -6.22
N GLN A 163 10.90 -7.29 -7.48
CA GLN A 163 11.87 -7.84 -8.43
C GLN A 163 13.04 -6.87 -8.67
N LEU A 164 12.73 -5.59 -8.88
CA LEU A 164 13.74 -4.55 -9.09
C LEU A 164 14.65 -4.35 -7.85
N ARG A 165 14.09 -4.41 -6.64
CA ARG A 165 14.86 -4.33 -5.38
C ARG A 165 15.74 -5.56 -5.16
N ALA A 166 15.23 -6.76 -5.41
CA ALA A 166 15.99 -8.00 -5.32
C ALA A 166 17.16 -8.01 -6.32
N ARG A 167 16.90 -7.60 -7.56
CA ARG A 167 17.95 -7.48 -8.59
C ARG A 167 19.00 -6.42 -8.22
N ALA A 168 18.57 -5.24 -7.78
CA ALA A 168 19.49 -4.18 -7.36
C ALA A 168 20.38 -4.62 -6.18
N ALA A 169 19.86 -5.41 -5.24
CA ALA A 169 20.66 -5.99 -4.16
C ALA A 169 21.70 -7.00 -4.69
N ASN A 170 21.30 -7.93 -5.58
CA ASN A 170 22.21 -8.91 -6.18
C ASN A 170 23.34 -8.26 -7.00
N GLU A 171 23.05 -7.15 -7.68
CA GLU A 171 24.01 -6.40 -8.50
C GLU A 171 24.77 -5.31 -7.71
N ASN A 172 24.53 -5.19 -6.38
CA ASN A 172 25.05 -4.11 -5.52
C ASN A 172 24.78 -2.68 -6.05
N LEU A 173 23.65 -2.49 -6.73
CA LEU A 173 23.25 -1.21 -7.31
C LEU A 173 22.36 -0.40 -6.36
N ARG A 174 22.64 0.89 -6.22
CA ARG A 174 21.75 1.83 -5.53
C ARG A 174 20.49 2.07 -6.36
N LEU A 175 19.37 1.49 -5.95
CA LEU A 175 18.07 1.77 -6.55
C LEU A 175 17.65 3.23 -6.28
N THR A 176 17.38 3.98 -7.35
CA THR A 176 16.92 5.39 -7.29
C THR A 176 15.60 5.56 -8.02
N ALA A 177 14.86 6.63 -7.68
CA ALA A 177 13.61 6.98 -8.36
C ALA A 177 13.76 7.15 -9.88
N THR A 178 14.92 7.65 -10.33
CA THR A 178 15.27 7.77 -11.76
C THR A 178 15.37 6.39 -12.42
N ILE A 179 16.10 5.46 -11.81
CA ILE A 179 16.23 4.07 -12.30
C ILE A 179 14.86 3.39 -12.29
N THR A 180 14.10 3.49 -11.20
CA THR A 180 12.71 2.97 -11.11
C THR A 180 11.84 3.52 -12.24
N THR A 181 11.91 4.82 -12.51
CA THR A 181 11.16 5.47 -13.60
C THR A 181 11.60 4.99 -14.99
N GLN A 182 12.90 4.80 -15.22
CA GLN A 182 13.44 4.27 -16.48
C GLN A 182 12.97 2.83 -16.72
N VAL A 183 13.07 1.97 -15.70
CA VAL A 183 12.59 0.58 -15.73
C VAL A 183 11.09 0.51 -15.99
N VAL A 184 10.28 1.29 -15.24
CA VAL A 184 8.83 1.37 -15.46
C VAL A 184 8.51 1.80 -16.89
N LYS A 185 9.13 2.87 -17.40
CA LYS A 185 8.94 3.31 -18.79
C LYS A 185 9.31 2.23 -19.81
N ALA A 186 10.38 1.49 -19.57
CA ALA A 186 10.82 0.42 -20.45
C ALA A 186 9.84 -0.77 -20.43
N VAL A 187 9.41 -1.25 -19.25
CA VAL A 187 8.40 -2.33 -19.13
C VAL A 187 7.08 -1.91 -19.78
N LEU A 188 6.60 -0.68 -19.53
CA LEU A 188 5.38 -0.14 -20.15
C LEU A 188 5.49 -0.02 -21.68
N LYS A 189 6.69 0.26 -22.20
CA LYS A 189 6.96 0.30 -23.64
C LYS A 189 6.97 -1.11 -24.24
N THR A 190 7.64 -2.07 -23.61
CA THR A 190 7.74 -3.46 -24.06
C THR A 190 6.38 -4.17 -24.04
N ALA A 191 5.56 -3.94 -23.00
CA ALA A 191 4.19 -4.44 -22.95
C ALA A 191 3.27 -3.79 -24.01
N GLY A 192 3.64 -2.63 -24.58
CA GLY A 192 2.80 -1.90 -25.53
C GLY A 192 1.56 -1.26 -24.87
N ARG A 193 0.70 -0.62 -25.67
CA ARG A 193 -0.40 0.24 -25.16
C ARG A 193 -1.66 -0.51 -24.69
N GLN A 194 -1.94 -1.69 -25.26
CA GLN A 194 -3.17 -2.47 -25.00
C GLN A 194 -2.92 -3.78 -24.25
N ALA A 195 -1.69 -4.02 -23.76
CA ALA A 195 -1.42 -5.14 -22.89
C ALA A 195 -2.26 -5.12 -21.61
N GLY A 196 -2.75 -6.29 -21.23
CA GLY A 196 -3.22 -6.64 -19.90
C GLY A 196 -2.11 -7.24 -19.03
N GLU A 197 -2.50 -7.82 -17.89
CA GLU A 197 -1.58 -8.20 -16.82
C GLU A 197 -0.53 -9.26 -17.23
N THR A 198 -0.89 -10.25 -18.06
CA THR A 198 0.03 -11.31 -18.51
C THR A 198 1.18 -10.74 -19.34
N GLN A 199 0.88 -9.94 -20.35
CA GLN A 199 1.93 -9.32 -21.19
C GLN A 199 2.79 -8.33 -20.40
N PHE A 200 2.24 -7.67 -19.36
CA PHE A 200 3.03 -6.88 -18.42
C PHE A 200 3.99 -7.74 -17.58
N LYS A 201 3.52 -8.87 -17.05
CA LYS A 201 4.37 -9.82 -16.29
C LYS A 201 5.48 -10.38 -17.16
N GLU A 202 5.18 -10.78 -18.39
CA GLU A 202 6.17 -11.23 -19.37
C GLU A 202 7.19 -10.12 -19.70
N ALA A 203 6.74 -8.89 -19.99
CA ALA A 203 7.63 -7.76 -20.26
C ALA A 203 8.51 -7.39 -19.05
N ALA A 204 7.97 -7.48 -17.83
CA ALA A 204 8.73 -7.31 -16.60
C ALA A 204 9.79 -8.40 -16.43
N GLN A 205 9.40 -9.68 -16.58
CA GLN A 205 10.32 -10.83 -16.50
C GLN A 205 11.43 -10.75 -17.54
N GLN A 206 11.12 -10.45 -18.80
CA GLN A 206 12.10 -10.27 -19.87
C GLN A 206 13.12 -9.18 -19.53
N LEU A 207 12.66 -8.04 -19.01
CA LEU A 207 13.53 -6.92 -18.65
C LEU A 207 14.34 -7.20 -17.37
N MET A 208 13.78 -7.95 -16.42
CA MET A 208 14.49 -8.41 -15.22
C MET A 208 15.51 -9.52 -15.53
N ALA A 209 15.30 -10.34 -16.58
CA ALA A 209 16.23 -11.36 -17.04
C ALA A 209 17.34 -10.83 -17.97
N ALA A 210 17.13 -9.69 -18.64
CA ALA A 210 18.13 -9.07 -19.49
C ALA A 210 19.38 -8.65 -18.68
N GLN A 211 20.57 -9.14 -19.05
CA GLN A 211 21.83 -8.88 -18.31
C GLN A 211 22.12 -7.39 -18.08
N VAL A 212 21.70 -6.52 -19.00
CA VAL A 212 21.77 -5.07 -18.84
C VAL A 212 20.35 -4.55 -18.63
N LEU A 213 20.00 -4.22 -17.38
CA LEU A 213 18.94 -3.24 -17.12
C LEU A 213 19.26 -1.98 -17.94
N PRO A 214 18.27 -1.29 -18.53
CA PRO A 214 18.50 -0.05 -19.28
C PRO A 214 18.83 1.15 -18.35
N LEU A 215 19.91 1.03 -17.56
CA LEU A 215 20.62 2.14 -16.92
C LEU A 215 21.43 2.85 -18.01
N ALA A 216 20.87 3.92 -18.55
CA ALA A 216 21.58 4.76 -19.50
C ALA A 216 22.67 5.59 -18.80
N ALA A 217 23.90 5.08 -18.82
CA ALA A 217 25.19 5.76 -18.58
C ALA A 217 25.44 6.33 -17.16
N PRO A 218 26.71 6.46 -16.73
CA PRO A 218 27.04 6.92 -15.37
C PRO A 218 26.73 8.40 -15.17
N ASN A 219 26.53 8.78 -13.90
CA ASN A 219 26.53 10.18 -13.48
C ASN A 219 27.74 10.92 -14.05
N ALA A 220 27.49 12.00 -14.78
CA ALA A 220 28.45 13.09 -14.82
C ALA A 220 28.73 13.49 -13.36
N ALA A 221 30.01 13.56 -12.98
CA ALA A 221 30.39 13.86 -11.60
C ALA A 221 29.71 15.15 -11.13
N PRO A 222 29.28 15.24 -9.85
CA PRO A 222 28.79 16.50 -9.30
C PRO A 222 29.94 17.49 -9.38
N THR A 223 29.85 18.42 -10.34
CA THR A 223 30.77 19.56 -10.38
C THR A 223 30.51 20.33 -9.10
N HIS A 224 31.48 20.34 -8.18
CA HIS A 224 31.46 21.21 -7.02
C HIS A 224 31.56 22.66 -7.50
N ARG A 225 30.43 23.21 -7.93
CA ARG A 225 30.25 24.62 -8.20
C ARG A 225 30.34 25.31 -6.86
N ALA A 226 31.50 25.91 -6.58
CA ALA A 226 31.72 26.71 -5.38
C ALA A 226 30.55 27.68 -5.19
N LEU A 227 30.02 27.69 -3.97
CA LEU A 227 28.89 28.54 -3.59
C LEU A 227 29.29 30.02 -3.76
N PRO A 228 28.66 30.80 -4.65
CA PRO A 228 28.69 32.25 -4.50
C PRO A 228 27.88 32.62 -3.26
N ALA A 229 28.30 33.69 -2.57
CA ALA A 229 27.75 34.08 -1.28
C ALA A 229 26.22 34.35 -1.31
N LEU A 230 25.59 34.13 -0.16
CA LEU A 230 24.15 34.23 0.08
C LEU A 230 23.53 35.55 -0.41
N ALA A 231 22.64 35.46 -1.40
CA ALA A 231 21.58 36.43 -1.63
C ALA A 231 20.23 35.78 -1.28
N HIS A 232 19.44 36.43 -0.43
CA HIS A 232 18.25 35.83 0.17
C HIS A 232 17.08 35.74 -0.83
N SER A 233 16.51 34.55 -0.98
CA SER A 233 15.12 34.31 -1.42
C SER A 233 14.68 32.92 -0.95
N PRO A 234 13.47 32.77 -0.37
CA PRO A 234 13.09 31.53 0.31
C PRO A 234 12.69 30.43 -0.68
N ALA A 235 13.27 29.24 -0.50
CA ALA A 235 12.72 27.99 -1.05
C ALA A 235 11.58 27.49 -0.12
N PRO A 236 10.59 26.75 -0.64
CA PRO A 236 9.47 26.27 0.18
C PRO A 236 9.96 25.27 1.23
N ALA A 237 9.69 25.55 2.49
CA ALA A 237 10.01 24.66 3.58
C ALA A 237 9.12 23.41 3.56
N LEU A 238 9.71 22.26 3.89
CA LEU A 238 8.94 21.14 4.44
C LEU A 238 8.62 21.52 5.89
N GLN A 239 7.49 22.21 6.07
CA GLN A 239 7.00 22.65 7.37
C GLN A 239 6.72 21.42 8.25
N ASN A 240 7.21 21.43 9.50
CA ASN A 240 7.00 20.31 10.42
C ASN A 240 5.52 20.20 10.82
N PHE A 241 4.94 19.00 10.66
CA PHE A 241 3.51 18.72 10.88
C PHE A 241 3.03 18.82 12.36
N ALA A 242 3.85 19.30 13.29
CA ALA A 242 3.64 19.15 14.74
C ALA A 242 2.97 20.35 15.44
N ASP A 243 3.15 21.58 14.95
CA ASP A 243 3.07 22.77 15.82
C ASP A 243 1.69 23.45 15.94
N ASN A 244 0.61 22.90 15.37
CA ASN A 244 -0.67 23.64 15.26
C ASN A 244 -1.93 22.88 15.74
N HIS A 245 -1.84 22.17 16.88
CA HIS A 245 -2.95 21.40 17.47
C HIS A 245 -3.30 21.78 18.93
N SER A 246 -3.71 23.04 19.12
CA SER A 246 -4.69 23.41 20.14
C SER A 246 -5.66 24.45 19.55
N GLN A 247 -6.74 24.82 20.26
CA GLN A 247 -7.88 25.59 19.73
C GLN A 247 -8.76 24.81 18.72
N VAL A 248 -9.80 24.15 19.23
CA VAL A 248 -10.99 23.77 18.45
C VAL A 248 -12.17 24.57 19.02
N THR A 249 -12.53 25.66 18.37
CA THR A 249 -13.71 26.46 18.73
C THR A 249 -14.99 25.70 18.33
N PRO A 250 -15.97 25.52 19.22
CA PRO A 250 -17.28 24.99 18.84
C PRO A 250 -18.08 26.08 18.10
N PRO A 251 -18.70 25.78 16.94
CA PRO A 251 -19.54 26.75 16.24
C PRO A 251 -20.94 26.88 16.87
N ASP A 252 -21.47 28.09 16.78
CA ASP A 252 -22.78 28.51 17.28
C ASP A 252 -23.95 27.85 16.50
N THR A 253 -25.12 27.74 17.13
CA THR A 253 -26.28 27.00 16.60
C THR A 253 -27.31 27.93 15.97
N GLY A 254 -27.19 28.14 14.65
CA GLY A 254 -28.14 28.93 13.83
C GLY A 254 -29.11 28.06 13.03
N ALA A 255 -30.40 28.40 13.08
CA ALA A 255 -31.53 27.64 12.53
C ALA A 255 -31.49 27.38 11.00
N ASN A 256 -32.20 26.33 10.59
CA ASN A 256 -32.40 25.90 9.20
C ASN A 256 -33.91 25.91 8.89
N GLU A 257 -34.33 26.50 7.77
CA GLU A 257 -35.73 26.43 7.30
C GLU A 257 -35.91 25.43 6.15
N ALA A 258 -37.15 24.96 5.96
CA ALA A 258 -37.45 23.74 5.22
C ALA A 258 -37.85 23.95 3.76
N GLY A 259 -37.65 22.90 2.94
CA GLY A 259 -38.17 22.82 1.57
C GLY A 259 -38.37 21.35 1.15
N THR A 260 -39.62 20.91 1.06
CA THR A 260 -40.03 19.53 0.71
C THR A 260 -40.68 19.49 -0.67
N GLN A 261 -40.41 18.46 -1.50
CA GLN A 261 -41.44 17.83 -2.36
C GLN A 261 -41.01 16.47 -2.96
N ASN A 262 -42.01 15.69 -3.37
CA ASN A 262 -41.94 14.25 -3.69
C ASN A 262 -42.12 13.96 -5.20
N GLY A 263 -41.82 12.74 -5.67
CA GLY A 263 -42.25 12.29 -7.02
C GLY A 263 -41.88 10.85 -7.44
N ALA A 264 -42.90 9.97 -7.49
CA ALA A 264 -42.99 8.55 -7.90
C ALA A 264 -42.12 7.94 -9.06
N GLY A 265 -42.01 6.60 -9.07
CA GLY A 265 -41.50 5.74 -10.18
C GLY A 265 -42.56 5.39 -11.26
N PRO A 266 -42.36 4.40 -12.19
CA PRO A 266 -42.14 2.96 -11.88
C PRO A 266 -41.25 2.11 -12.88
N LYS A 267 -41.23 0.77 -12.69
CA LYS A 267 -40.65 -0.35 -13.51
C LYS A 267 -41.63 -0.86 -14.62
N PRO A 268 -41.40 -1.93 -15.47
CA PRO A 268 -40.32 -2.95 -15.64
C PRO A 268 -39.75 -2.98 -17.12
N GLY A 269 -39.03 -3.98 -17.69
CA GLY A 269 -38.33 -5.22 -17.26
C GLY A 269 -38.59 -6.48 -18.16
N SER A 270 -37.54 -7.18 -18.69
CA SER A 270 -37.63 -8.43 -19.49
C SER A 270 -36.31 -9.27 -19.55
N GLU A 271 -36.38 -10.50 -20.09
CA GLU A 271 -35.41 -11.61 -19.93
C GLU A 271 -34.52 -11.89 -21.17
N GLY A 272 -33.52 -12.79 -21.05
CA GLY A 272 -32.72 -13.32 -22.17
C GLY A 272 -31.79 -14.48 -21.78
N THR A 273 -32.00 -15.67 -22.35
CA THR A 273 -31.33 -16.95 -22.02
C THR A 273 -30.05 -17.23 -22.83
N GLY A 274 -29.11 -18.01 -22.28
CA GLY A 274 -28.01 -18.61 -23.05
C GLY A 274 -27.21 -19.66 -22.28
N SER A 275 -27.40 -20.96 -22.59
CA SER A 275 -26.68 -22.09 -21.97
C SER A 275 -25.54 -22.58 -22.87
N LYS A 276 -24.36 -22.87 -22.30
CA LYS A 276 -23.30 -23.64 -22.98
C LYS A 276 -22.25 -24.19 -21.99
N GLY A 277 -21.88 -25.47 -22.16
CA GLY A 277 -20.57 -26.01 -21.77
C GLY A 277 -20.29 -26.23 -20.27
N ALA A 278 -21.03 -27.12 -19.61
CA ALA A 278 -20.54 -27.70 -18.36
C ALA A 278 -19.61 -28.88 -18.68
N TYR A 279 -18.30 -28.68 -18.55
CA TYR A 279 -17.33 -29.78 -18.55
C TYR A 279 -17.54 -30.62 -17.29
N ASP A 280 -17.66 -31.94 -17.46
CA ASP A 280 -17.85 -32.83 -16.32
C ASP A 280 -16.54 -32.88 -15.51
N ALA A 281 -16.57 -32.24 -14.34
CA ALA A 281 -15.43 -32.16 -13.43
C ALA A 281 -14.88 -33.55 -13.03
N VAL A 282 -15.70 -34.60 -13.14
CA VAL A 282 -15.29 -35.99 -12.91
C VAL A 282 -14.24 -36.44 -13.92
N ASP A 283 -14.33 -36.04 -15.19
CA ASP A 283 -13.37 -36.43 -16.23
C ASP A 283 -12.06 -35.64 -16.12
N VAL A 284 -12.11 -34.37 -15.73
CA VAL A 284 -10.91 -33.57 -15.41
C VAL A 284 -10.16 -34.20 -14.24
N LEU A 285 -10.85 -34.56 -13.15
CA LEU A 285 -10.25 -35.22 -11.99
C LEU A 285 -9.68 -36.62 -12.34
N ARG A 286 -10.37 -37.40 -13.18
CA ARG A 286 -9.88 -38.70 -13.68
C ARG A 286 -8.62 -38.55 -14.53
N SER A 287 -8.55 -37.52 -15.38
CA SER A 287 -7.37 -37.19 -16.18
C SER A 287 -6.16 -36.81 -15.32
N ILE A 288 -6.39 -35.99 -14.28
CA ILE A 288 -5.35 -35.60 -13.31
C ILE A 288 -4.83 -36.82 -12.55
N LEU A 289 -5.72 -37.68 -12.03
CA LEU A 289 -5.33 -38.85 -11.24
C LEU A 289 -4.46 -39.82 -12.05
N ASN A 290 -4.83 -40.11 -13.30
CA ASN A 290 -4.07 -40.97 -14.19
C ASN A 290 -2.67 -40.39 -14.52
N ARG A 291 -2.55 -39.06 -14.63
CA ARG A 291 -1.24 -38.39 -14.81
C ARG A 291 -0.36 -38.48 -13.57
N VAL A 292 -0.93 -38.38 -12.36
CA VAL A 292 -0.17 -38.54 -11.10
C VAL A 292 0.36 -39.97 -10.95
N ILE A 293 -0.46 -40.99 -11.25
CA ILE A 293 -0.04 -42.40 -11.21
C ILE A 293 1.11 -42.68 -12.20
N ALA A 294 1.05 -42.12 -13.41
CA ALA A 294 2.13 -42.26 -14.39
C ALA A 294 3.45 -41.61 -13.93
N ILE A 295 3.39 -40.47 -13.23
CA ILE A 295 4.57 -39.81 -12.64
C ILE A 295 5.16 -40.67 -11.52
N GLU A 296 4.32 -41.34 -10.71
CA GLU A 296 4.77 -42.22 -9.62
C GLU A 296 5.44 -43.49 -10.16
N GLU A 297 4.91 -44.11 -11.22
CA GLU A 297 5.55 -45.26 -11.87
C GLU A 297 6.90 -44.92 -12.53
N ASP A 298 7.05 -43.73 -13.12
CA ASP A 298 8.35 -43.30 -13.68
C ASP A 298 9.35 -42.93 -12.58
N LEU A 299 8.90 -42.30 -11.47
CA LEU A 299 9.76 -42.11 -10.29
C LEU A 299 10.24 -43.44 -9.69
N ALA A 300 9.39 -44.46 -9.69
CA ALA A 300 9.74 -45.79 -9.19
C ALA A 300 10.77 -46.53 -10.05
N LYS A 301 10.97 -46.15 -11.32
CA LYS A 301 11.93 -46.78 -12.24
C LYS A 301 13.34 -46.18 -12.13
N ASP A 302 13.47 -44.89 -11.84
CA ASP A 302 14.75 -44.16 -11.90
C ASP A 302 15.50 -44.03 -10.56
N VAL A 303 14.95 -44.46 -9.43
CA VAL A 303 15.54 -44.19 -8.09
C VAL A 303 16.38 -45.36 -7.55
N ARG A 304 17.68 -45.31 -7.84
CA ARG A 304 18.75 -45.73 -6.90
C ARG A 304 19.76 -44.59 -6.73
N VAL A 305 19.34 -43.53 -6.04
CA VAL A 305 20.20 -42.41 -5.67
C VAL A 305 20.97 -42.77 -4.39
N ASP A 306 22.30 -42.69 -4.42
CA ASP A 306 23.13 -42.81 -3.23
C ASP A 306 22.95 -41.55 -2.35
N PRO A 307 22.49 -41.68 -1.08
CA PRO A 307 22.18 -40.53 -0.24
C PRO A 307 23.39 -39.64 0.08
N ALA A 308 24.63 -40.06 -0.21
CA ALA A 308 25.82 -39.23 -0.05
C ALA A 308 25.94 -38.11 -1.11
N ASN A 309 25.30 -38.21 -2.27
CA ASN A 309 25.46 -37.24 -3.37
C ASN A 309 24.38 -36.15 -3.37
N HIS A 310 24.46 -35.20 -2.44
CA HIS A 310 23.49 -34.11 -2.29
C HIS A 310 23.20 -33.33 -3.59
N LYS A 311 24.20 -33.12 -4.46
CA LYS A 311 24.01 -32.42 -5.74
C LYS A 311 23.08 -33.17 -6.70
N GLU A 312 23.14 -34.49 -6.70
CA GLU A 312 22.31 -35.34 -7.56
C GLU A 312 20.88 -35.38 -7.04
N ALA A 313 20.69 -35.43 -5.72
CA ALA A 313 19.39 -35.29 -5.07
C ALA A 313 18.74 -33.90 -5.32
N ASP A 314 19.52 -32.82 -5.29
CA ASP A 314 19.02 -31.47 -5.57
C ASP A 314 18.67 -31.27 -7.06
N CYS A 315 19.48 -31.80 -7.99
CA CYS A 315 19.13 -31.84 -9.41
C CYS A 315 17.84 -32.63 -9.66
N LEU A 316 17.67 -33.79 -9.03
CA LEU A 316 16.47 -34.62 -9.18
C LEU A 316 15.22 -33.89 -8.62
N ARG A 317 15.34 -33.24 -7.47
CA ARG A 317 14.28 -32.37 -6.90
C ARG A 317 13.89 -31.26 -7.88
N GLN A 318 14.86 -30.63 -8.53
CA GLN A 318 14.61 -29.52 -9.43
C GLN A 318 13.96 -29.97 -10.75
N ASP A 319 14.32 -31.15 -11.29
CA ASP A 319 13.62 -31.74 -12.45
C ASP A 319 12.17 -32.12 -12.10
N ILE A 320 11.93 -32.76 -10.94
CA ILE A 320 10.57 -33.12 -10.48
C ILE A 320 9.68 -31.87 -10.36
N VAL A 321 10.20 -30.79 -9.76
CA VAL A 321 9.48 -29.52 -9.64
C VAL A 321 9.19 -28.90 -11.02
N GLN A 322 10.13 -28.96 -11.96
CA GLN A 322 9.90 -28.48 -13.33
C GLN A 322 8.83 -29.31 -14.06
N ARG A 323 8.88 -30.65 -13.99
CA ARG A 323 7.88 -31.52 -14.62
C ARG A 323 6.48 -31.33 -14.06
N LEU A 324 6.33 -31.20 -12.73
CA LEU A 324 5.05 -30.91 -12.09
C LEU A 324 4.51 -29.52 -12.48
N THR A 325 5.40 -28.52 -12.56
CA THR A 325 5.02 -27.16 -13.01
C THR A 325 4.54 -27.18 -14.47
N PHE A 326 5.24 -27.89 -15.35
CA PHE A 326 4.87 -28.02 -16.75
C PHE A 326 3.55 -28.79 -16.95
N ALA A 327 3.34 -29.87 -16.20
CA ALA A 327 2.08 -30.61 -16.20
C ALA A 327 0.89 -29.75 -15.74
N THR A 328 1.10 -28.90 -14.72
CA THR A 328 0.10 -27.94 -14.22
C THR A 328 -0.26 -26.89 -15.28
N LEU A 329 0.74 -26.30 -15.94
CA LEU A 329 0.53 -25.35 -17.03
C LEU A 329 -0.18 -26.00 -18.24
N SER A 330 0.15 -27.26 -18.56
CA SER A 330 -0.51 -28.03 -19.63
C SER A 330 -1.99 -28.30 -19.34
N LEU A 331 -2.39 -28.45 -18.07
CA LEU A 331 -3.79 -28.57 -17.69
C LEU A 331 -4.52 -27.23 -17.88
N GLN A 332 -3.95 -26.12 -17.38
CA GLN A 332 -4.54 -24.79 -17.54
C GLN A 332 -4.72 -24.36 -19.01
N MET A 333 -3.86 -24.83 -19.93
CA MET A 333 -4.01 -24.55 -21.37
C MET A 333 -5.07 -25.42 -22.06
N SER A 334 -5.40 -26.58 -21.50
CA SER A 334 -6.48 -27.45 -22.00
C SER A 334 -7.85 -26.87 -21.65
N ASP A 335 -8.00 -26.33 -20.43
CA ASP A 335 -9.22 -25.64 -19.97
C ASP A 335 -9.54 -24.34 -20.75
N LEU A 336 -8.61 -23.86 -21.59
CA LEU A 336 -8.76 -22.66 -22.43
C LEU A 336 -9.25 -22.96 -23.86
N HIS A 337 -9.31 -24.23 -24.28
CA HIS A 337 -9.71 -24.65 -25.64
C HIS A 337 -11.01 -25.48 -25.65
N SER A 338 -11.76 -25.44 -24.56
CA SER A 338 -12.96 -26.22 -24.28
C SER A 338 -14.13 -25.32 -23.88
#